data_AF-A0AAN8PV74-F1
#
_entry.id   AF-A0AAN8PV74-F1
#
_cell.length_a   1.000
_cell.length_b   1.000
_cell.length_c   1.000
_cell.angle_alpha   90.00
_cell.angle_beta   90.00
_cell.angle_gamma   90.00
#
_symmetry.space_group_name_H-M   'P 1'
#
loop_
_entity.id
_entity.type
_entity.pdbx_description
1 polymer ?
#
loop_
_entity_poly.entity_id
_entity_poly.type
_entity_poly.pdbx_seq_one_letter_code
_entity_poly.pdbx_strand_id
1 'polypeptide(L)'
;MSVFSTTINFFEPHHGQNEGDSVHSSVERALRRHDTINLPSELAPIVRSARTTPTKVREITTEDVQDWKDLSRSLGILKVHQADDGKLVDWTTVKSITVRKDRLLQIGFKSSHTDTDYSYLPIDSRRTRREVVYTPLAHTTQP
;
A
#
# COMPACT_ATOMS: atom_id res chain seq x y z
N MET A 1 7.51 -13.49 8.20
CA MET A 1 6.14 -12.94 8.34
C MET A 1 5.68 -12.47 6.96
N SER A 2 4.65 -13.10 6.39
CA SER A 2 4.15 -12.75 5.05
C SER A 2 3.00 -11.74 5.20
N VAL A 3 3.16 -10.51 4.71
CA VAL A 3 2.07 -9.51 4.70
C VAL A 3 1.05 -9.93 3.65
N PHE A 4 -0.18 -10.27 4.04
CA PHE A 4 -1.20 -10.76 3.11
C PHE A 4 -1.88 -9.64 2.31
N SER A 5 -2.09 -8.49 2.94
CA SER A 5 -2.74 -7.32 2.34
C SER A 5 -2.19 -6.03 2.92
N THR A 6 -2.25 -4.97 2.12
CA THR A 6 -1.93 -3.60 2.54
C THR A 6 -3.10 -2.71 2.18
N THR A 7 -3.53 -1.87 3.13
CA THR A 7 -4.62 -0.92 2.95
C THR A 7 -4.14 0.48 3.28
N ILE A 8 -4.47 1.44 2.42
CA ILE A 8 -4.23 2.86 2.60
C ILE A 8 -5.60 3.54 2.70
N ASN A 9 -5.82 4.26 3.79
CA ASN A 9 -7.04 5.04 3.99
C ASN A 9 -6.73 6.53 3.78
N PHE A 10 -7.57 7.20 3.00
CA PHE A 10 -7.55 8.63 2.77
C PHE A 10 -8.64 9.26 3.62
N PHE A 11 -8.26 10.11 4.56
CA PHE A 11 -9.21 10.83 5.39
C PHE A 11 -9.80 12.02 4.65
N GLU A 12 -10.95 12.50 5.13
CA GLU A 12 -11.57 13.71 4.61
C GLU A 12 -10.66 14.93 4.80
N PRO A 13 -10.74 15.92 3.89
CA PRO A 13 -10.09 17.20 4.11
C PRO A 13 -10.50 17.72 5.51
N HIS A 14 -9.52 18.17 6.29
CA HIS A 14 -9.67 18.69 7.67
C HIS A 14 -9.75 17.65 8.80
N HIS A 15 -9.71 16.34 8.52
CA HIS A 15 -9.41 15.31 9.53
C HIS A 15 -7.97 14.83 9.36
N GLY A 16 -7.06 15.48 10.10
CA GLY A 16 -5.62 15.29 9.99
C GLY A 16 -5.14 13.92 10.45
N GLN A 17 -4.05 13.45 9.82
CA GLN A 17 -3.25 12.26 10.11
C GLN A 17 -2.59 12.27 11.51
N ASN A 18 -3.30 12.66 12.56
CA ASN A 18 -2.73 12.87 13.89
C ASN A 18 -2.25 11.57 14.56
N GLU A 19 -2.71 10.39 14.12
CA GLU A 19 -2.25 9.12 14.70
C GLU A 19 -0.90 8.64 14.14
N GLY A 20 -0.61 8.92 12.87
CA GLY A 20 0.66 8.59 12.20
C GLY A 20 1.81 9.52 12.59
N ASP A 21 1.49 10.73 13.05
CA ASP A 21 2.47 11.74 13.46
C ASP A 21 3.16 11.40 14.79
N SER A 22 2.57 10.56 15.63
CA SER A 22 3.17 10.18 16.93
C SER A 22 4.50 9.44 16.80
N VAL A 23 4.65 8.57 15.79
CA VAL A 23 5.91 7.88 15.50
C VAL A 23 6.88 8.81 14.79
N HIS A 24 6.38 9.61 13.83
CA HIS A 24 7.18 10.56 13.07
C HIS A 24 7.85 11.59 14.00
N SER A 25 7.06 12.26 14.83
CA SER A 25 7.54 13.21 15.85
C SER A 25 8.51 12.58 16.86
N SER A 26 8.28 11.33 17.28
CA SER A 26 9.19 10.61 18.17
C SER A 26 10.55 10.36 17.52
N VAL A 27 10.54 9.91 16.27
CA VAL A 27 11.75 9.67 15.47
C VAL A 27 12.49 10.98 15.21
N GLU A 28 11.79 12.03 14.82
CA GLU A 28 12.38 13.35 14.59
C GLU A 28 13.04 13.88 15.87
N ARG A 29 12.35 13.77 17.01
CA ARG A 29 12.91 14.16 18.30
C ARG A 29 14.13 13.33 18.67
N ALA A 30 14.16 12.04 18.36
CA ALA A 30 15.33 11.19 18.61
C ALA A 30 16.51 11.60 17.72
N LEU A 31 16.28 11.81 16.41
CA LEU A 31 17.31 12.26 15.47
C LEU A 31 17.90 13.61 15.89
N ARG A 32 17.07 14.58 16.30
CA ARG A 32 17.53 15.90 16.78
C ARG A 32 18.40 15.82 18.05
N ARG A 33 18.24 14.78 18.90
CA ARG A 33 19.10 14.59 20.08
C ARG A 33 20.48 14.05 19.74
N HIS A 34 20.61 13.37 18.61
CA HIS A 34 21.88 12.74 18.22
C HIS A 34 22.85 13.70 17.52
N ASP A 35 22.44 14.95 17.25
CA ASP A 35 23.20 16.10 16.69
C ASP A 35 23.90 15.84 15.34
N THR A 36 24.71 14.78 15.26
CA THR A 36 25.36 14.30 14.04
C THR A 36 25.11 12.81 13.84
N ILE A 37 24.78 12.43 12.60
CA ILE A 37 24.69 11.04 12.16
C ILE A 37 25.85 10.85 11.18
N ASN A 38 26.84 10.05 11.57
CA ASN A 38 28.08 9.87 10.82
C ASN A 38 27.95 8.72 9.81
N LEU A 39 27.12 7.72 10.12
CA LEU A 39 26.90 6.55 9.27
C LEU A 39 25.42 6.27 9.07
N PRO A 40 24.97 5.91 7.85
CA PRO A 40 23.58 5.51 7.61
C PRO A 40 23.09 4.36 8.52
N SER A 41 24.00 3.45 8.91
CA SER A 41 23.71 2.34 9.84
C SER A 41 23.31 2.79 11.24
N GLU A 42 23.59 4.04 11.62
CA GLU A 42 23.19 4.60 12.93
C GLU A 42 21.70 4.99 12.95
N LEU A 43 21.06 5.15 11.79
CA LEU A 43 19.64 5.52 11.72
C LEU A 43 18.73 4.44 12.31
N ALA A 44 18.97 3.17 11.95
CA ALA A 44 18.14 2.05 12.40
C ALA A 44 18.07 1.92 13.93
N PRO A 45 19.19 1.94 14.69
CA PRO A 45 19.12 1.92 16.15
C PRO A 45 18.46 3.17 16.73
N ILE A 46 18.72 4.38 16.21
CA ILE A 46 18.10 5.62 16.68
C ILE A 46 16.57 5.56 16.54
N VAL A 47 16.07 5.17 15.37
CA VAL A 47 14.64 5.02 15.09
C VAL A 47 14.01 3.95 15.98
N ARG A 48 14.70 2.82 16.20
CA ARG A 48 14.22 1.72 17.06
C ARG A 48 14.05 2.18 18.51
N SER A 49 14.94 3.05 19.01
CA SER A 49 14.90 3.60 20.37
C SER A 49 14.07 4.88 20.52
N ALA A 50 13.45 5.38 19.45
CA ALA A 50 12.76 6.67 19.47
C ALA A 50 11.53 6.73 20.39
N ARG A 51 10.96 5.58 20.76
CA ARG A 51 9.79 5.45 21.63
C ARG A 51 10.07 4.49 22.79
N THR A 52 9.32 4.65 23.88
CA THR A 52 9.38 3.76 25.06
C THR A 52 9.18 2.30 24.68
N THR A 53 8.23 2.03 23.77
CA THR A 53 8.07 0.71 23.14
C THR A 53 8.86 0.71 21.84
N PRO A 54 9.90 -0.13 21.69
CA PRO A 54 10.76 -0.12 20.52
C PRO A 54 9.98 -0.36 19.22
N THR A 55 10.21 0.51 18.23
CA THR A 55 9.59 0.37 16.91
C THR A 55 10.30 -0.74 16.13
N LYS A 56 9.54 -1.59 15.42
CA LYS A 56 10.14 -2.53 14.47
C LYS A 56 10.64 -1.75 13.25
N VAL A 57 11.95 -1.69 13.08
CA VAL A 57 12.60 -1.02 11.95
C VAL A 57 13.08 -2.08 10.96
N ARG A 58 12.75 -1.89 9.69
CA ARG A 58 13.31 -2.66 8.58
C ARG A 58 14.06 -1.70 7.68
N GLU A 59 15.35 -1.93 7.55
CA GLU A 59 16.18 -1.22 6.58
C GLU A 59 15.81 -1.71 5.18
N ILE A 60 15.65 -0.76 4.26
CA ILE A 60 15.35 -1.01 2.86
C ILE A 60 16.28 -0.14 2.02
N THR A 61 16.64 -0.65 0.86
CA THR A 61 17.43 0.06 -0.15
C THR A 61 16.50 0.69 -1.19
N THR A 62 17.06 1.54 -2.05
CA THR A 62 16.33 2.06 -3.21
C THR A 62 15.88 0.96 -4.16
N GLU A 63 16.61 -0.16 -4.23
CA GLU A 63 16.23 -1.31 -5.06
C GLU A 63 14.99 -2.04 -4.53
N ASP A 64 14.71 -1.92 -3.22
CA ASP A 64 13.54 -2.53 -2.58
C ASP A 64 12.25 -1.72 -2.81
N VAL A 65 12.35 -0.50 -3.36
CA VAL A 65 11.23 0.43 -3.55
C VAL A 65 10.99 0.68 -5.03
N GLN A 66 9.84 0.26 -5.54
CA GLN A 66 9.42 0.60 -6.90
C GLN A 66 8.84 2.01 -6.96
N ASP A 67 9.14 2.75 -8.03
CA ASP A 67 8.50 4.04 -8.30
C ASP A 67 7.01 3.80 -8.60
N TRP A 68 6.16 4.21 -7.66
CA TRP A 68 4.72 4.09 -7.79
C TRP A 68 4.17 4.86 -9.01
N LYS A 69 4.76 5.99 -9.40
CA LYS A 69 4.31 6.77 -10.56
C LYS A 69 4.55 5.98 -11.85
N ASP A 70 5.72 5.36 -11.99
CA ASP A 70 6.03 4.57 -13.18
C ASP A 70 5.25 3.26 -13.19
N LEU A 71 5.14 2.60 -12.02
CA LEU A 71 4.33 1.40 -11.86
C LEU A 71 2.86 1.68 -12.21
N SER A 72 2.26 2.73 -11.64
CA SER A 72 0.85 3.09 -11.89
C SER A 72 0.58 3.48 -13.34
N ARG A 73 1.53 4.13 -14.02
CA ARG A 73 1.43 4.40 -15.46
C ARG A 73 1.50 3.11 -16.28
N SER A 74 2.46 2.22 -15.98
CA SER A 74 2.64 0.96 -16.69
C SER A 74 1.42 0.03 -16.56
N LEU A 75 0.80 0.05 -15.38
CA LEU A 75 -0.39 -0.71 -15.05
C LEU A 75 -1.69 -0.03 -15.49
N GLY A 76 -1.61 1.22 -15.97
CA GLY A 76 -2.78 1.97 -16.42
C GLY A 76 -3.82 2.23 -15.34
N ILE A 77 -3.44 2.24 -14.06
CA ILE A 77 -4.38 2.28 -12.91
C ILE A 77 -5.38 3.43 -13.05
N LEU A 78 -4.89 4.65 -13.32
CA LEU A 78 -5.72 5.84 -13.43
C LEU A 78 -6.57 5.90 -14.71
N LYS A 79 -6.36 5.00 -15.68
CA LYS A 79 -7.15 4.92 -16.91
C LYS A 79 -8.35 3.99 -16.76
N VAL A 80 -8.43 3.24 -15.66
CA VAL A 80 -9.57 2.37 -15.37
C VAL A 80 -10.65 3.23 -14.72
N HIS A 81 -11.77 3.38 -15.41
CA HIS A 81 -12.93 4.14 -14.95
C HIS A 81 -14.12 3.26 -14.60
N GLN A 82 -14.01 1.94 -14.72
CA GLN A 82 -15.10 1.02 -14.46
C GLN A 82 -14.60 -0.17 -13.62
N ALA A 83 -15.29 -0.41 -12.51
CA ALA A 83 -15.07 -1.56 -11.64
C ALA A 83 -15.70 -2.84 -12.20
N ASP A 84 -15.35 -3.98 -11.60
CA ASP A 84 -15.88 -5.30 -12.00
C ASP A 84 -17.41 -5.40 -11.87
N ASP A 85 -18.02 -4.61 -10.98
CA ASP A 85 -19.47 -4.51 -10.79
C ASP A 85 -20.15 -3.53 -11.77
N GLY A 86 -19.40 -3.00 -12.74
CA GLY A 86 -19.88 -2.05 -13.74
C GLY A 86 -19.97 -0.60 -13.26
N LYS A 87 -19.69 -0.31 -11.98
CA LYS A 87 -19.73 1.05 -11.45
C LYS A 87 -18.59 1.90 -11.99
N LEU A 88 -18.90 3.17 -12.27
CA LEU A 88 -17.88 4.15 -12.62
C LEU A 88 -17.04 4.51 -11.39
N VAL A 89 -15.73 4.60 -11.58
CA VAL A 89 -14.79 4.99 -10.53
C VAL A 89 -14.48 6.46 -10.66
N ASP A 90 -14.92 7.22 -9.67
CA ASP A 90 -14.46 8.58 -9.44
C ASP A 90 -13.27 8.57 -8.47
N TRP A 91 -12.07 8.68 -9.03
CA TRP A 91 -10.82 8.72 -8.28
C TRP A 91 -10.73 9.87 -7.26
N THR A 92 -11.52 10.94 -7.44
CA THR A 92 -11.55 12.07 -6.49
C THR A 92 -12.30 11.75 -5.21
N THR A 93 -13.17 10.73 -5.24
CA THR A 93 -14.00 10.30 -4.11
C THR A 93 -13.39 9.14 -3.32
N VAL A 94 -12.29 8.55 -3.80
CA VAL A 94 -11.70 7.35 -3.19
C VAL A 94 -11.21 7.66 -1.77
N LYS A 95 -11.69 6.88 -0.80
CA LYS A 95 -11.39 6.98 0.65
C LYS A 95 -10.54 5.84 1.17
N SER A 96 -10.47 4.72 0.46
CA SER A 96 -9.61 3.61 0.83
C SER A 96 -9.18 2.82 -0.40
N ILE A 97 -7.93 2.39 -0.41
CA ILE A 97 -7.35 1.48 -1.41
C ILE A 97 -6.74 0.29 -0.67
N THR A 98 -7.06 -0.92 -1.12
CA THR A 98 -6.47 -2.15 -0.60
C THR A 98 -5.91 -3.01 -1.72
N VAL A 99 -4.78 -3.64 -1.45
CA VAL A 99 -4.12 -4.60 -2.34
C VAL A 99 -3.91 -5.89 -1.56
N ARG A 100 -4.23 -7.03 -2.18
CA ARG A 100 -4.15 -8.36 -1.55
C ARG A 100 -3.30 -9.31 -2.38
N LYS A 101 -2.56 -10.19 -1.71
CA LYS A 101 -1.70 -11.19 -2.36
C LYS A 101 -2.45 -12.23 -3.17
N ASP A 102 -3.69 -12.54 -2.82
CA ASP A 102 -4.54 -13.47 -3.56
C ASP A 102 -5.17 -12.83 -4.81
N ARG A 103 -5.04 -11.50 -4.99
CA ARG A 103 -5.65 -10.73 -6.08
C ARG A 103 -4.68 -9.67 -6.62
N LEU A 104 -3.52 -10.12 -7.11
CA LEU A 104 -2.41 -9.24 -7.54
C LEU A 104 -2.74 -8.28 -8.69
N LEU A 105 -3.74 -8.63 -9.52
CA LEU A 105 -4.19 -7.82 -10.66
C LEU A 105 -5.48 -7.07 -10.35
N GLN A 106 -5.82 -6.87 -9.08
CA GLN A 106 -6.98 -6.08 -8.69
C GLN A 106 -6.62 -5.11 -7.57
N ILE A 107 -7.14 -3.89 -7.69
CA ILE A 107 -7.17 -2.91 -6.60
C ILE A 107 -8.58 -2.93 -6.01
N GLY A 108 -8.69 -3.16 -4.71
CA GLY A 108 -9.93 -2.89 -3.99
C GLY A 108 -9.99 -1.42 -3.62
N PHE A 109 -11.14 -0.77 -3.80
CA PHE A 109 -11.35 0.62 -3.39
C PHE A 109 -12.70 0.81 -2.69
N LYS A 110 -12.78 1.87 -1.89
CA LYS A 110 -14.02 2.39 -1.28
C LYS A 110 -14.14 3.88 -1.54
N SER A 111 -15.36 4.35 -1.81
CA SER A 111 -15.66 5.77 -1.96
C SER A 111 -16.27 6.38 -0.69
N SER A 112 -16.67 5.55 0.27
CA SER A 112 -17.05 5.99 1.62
C SER A 112 -16.37 5.15 2.70
N HIS A 113 -16.10 5.77 3.85
CA HIS A 113 -15.66 5.05 5.05
C HIS A 113 -16.78 4.19 5.66
N THR A 114 -18.04 4.45 5.31
CA THR A 114 -19.20 3.67 5.76
C THR A 114 -19.43 2.41 4.93
N ASP A 115 -18.75 2.27 3.78
CA ASP A 115 -18.90 1.09 2.93
C ASP A 115 -18.36 -0.15 3.66
N THR A 116 -19.16 -1.21 3.72
CA THR A 116 -18.73 -2.50 4.31
C THR A 116 -17.72 -3.18 3.40
N ASP A 117 -18.01 -3.24 2.11
CA ASP A 117 -17.29 -4.04 1.12
C ASP A 117 -16.43 -3.19 0.18
N TYR A 118 -15.37 -3.79 -0.37
CA TYR A 118 -14.54 -3.16 -1.39
C TYR A 118 -15.10 -3.45 -2.78
N SER A 119 -15.17 -2.41 -3.62
CA SER A 119 -15.32 -2.58 -5.06
C SER A 119 -13.95 -2.88 -5.66
N TYR A 120 -13.89 -3.71 -6.71
CA TYR A 120 -12.61 -4.15 -7.29
C TYR A 120 -12.43 -3.61 -8.71
N LEU A 121 -11.23 -3.10 -8.95
CA LEU A 121 -10.78 -2.63 -10.25
C LEU A 121 -9.78 -3.63 -10.82
N PRO A 122 -10.01 -4.17 -12.03
CA PRO A 122 -9.04 -5.01 -12.70
C PRO A 122 -7.92 -4.12 -13.23
N ILE A 123 -6.70 -4.42 -12.81
CA ILE A 123 -5.48 -3.77 -13.27
C ILE A 123 -4.87 -4.69 -14.32
N ASP A 124 -5.43 -4.65 -15.51
CA ASP A 124 -4.94 -5.47 -16.60
C ASP A 124 -3.95 -4.68 -17.45
N SER A 125 -2.66 -4.98 -17.30
CA SER A 125 -1.62 -4.48 -18.20
C SER A 125 -1.78 -5.01 -19.65
N ARG A 126 -2.69 -5.97 -19.88
CA ARG A 126 -2.90 -6.71 -21.13
C ARG A 126 -4.29 -6.50 -21.75
N ARG A 127 -5.06 -5.46 -21.40
CA ARG A 127 -6.19 -5.05 -22.25
C ARG A 127 -5.77 -4.60 -23.66
N THR A 128 -4.47 -4.54 -23.96
CA THR A 128 -3.91 -4.49 -25.33
C THR A 128 -3.58 -5.86 -25.95
N ARG A 129 -3.66 -6.98 -25.23
CA ARG A 129 -3.43 -8.34 -25.78
C ARG A 129 -4.06 -9.47 -24.93
N ARG A 130 -5.29 -9.84 -25.31
CA ARG A 130 -6.02 -11.13 -25.16
C ARG A 130 -6.07 -11.81 -23.78
N GLU A 131 -7.31 -12.20 -23.43
CA GLU A 131 -7.74 -13.07 -22.33
C GLU A 131 -6.72 -14.16 -21.95
N VAL A 132 -6.40 -14.22 -20.67
CA VAL A 132 -5.88 -15.43 -20.03
C VAL A 132 -6.98 -15.95 -19.11
N VAL A 133 -7.60 -17.05 -19.52
CA VAL A 133 -8.53 -17.83 -18.72
C VAL A 133 -7.79 -18.34 -17.49
N TYR A 134 -8.24 -17.97 -16.29
CA TYR A 134 -7.72 -18.51 -15.04
C TYR A 134 -8.33 -19.88 -14.78
N THR A 135 -7.53 -20.94 -14.90
CA THR A 135 -7.88 -22.29 -14.42
C THR A 135 -7.36 -22.44 -12.98
N PRO A 136 -8.21 -22.72 -11.99
CA PRO A 136 -7.75 -22.97 -10.62
C PRO A 136 -6.89 -24.24 -10.57
N LEU A 137 -5.76 -24.17 -9.89
CA LEU A 137 -4.87 -25.30 -9.65
C LEU A 137 -5.58 -26.34 -8.78
N ALA A 138 -5.88 -27.50 -9.37
CA ALA A 138 -6.38 -28.66 -8.64
C ALA A 138 -5.29 -29.17 -7.68
N HIS A 139 -5.59 -29.18 -6.38
CA HIS A 139 -4.80 -29.91 -5.40
C HIS A 139 -4.89 -31.40 -5.72
N THR A 140 -3.84 -31.95 -6.33
CA THR A 140 -3.70 -33.40 -6.45
C THR A 140 -3.20 -33.91 -5.10
N THR A 141 -4.11 -34.48 -4.32
CA THR A 141 -3.76 -35.38 -3.23
C THR A 141 -3.30 -36.68 -3.87
N GLN A 142 -2.08 -37.13 -3.60
CA GLN A 142 -1.64 -38.48 -3.94
C GLN A 142 -1.34 -39.27 -2.64
N PRO A 143 -1.58 -40.60 -2.69
CA PRO A 143 -1.72 -41.49 -1.54
C PRO A 143 -0.41 -41.81 -0.81
#